data_AF-A0A1I2EVF8-F1
#
_entry.id   AF-A0A1I2EVF8-F1
#
_cell.length_a   1.000
_cell.length_b   1.000
_cell.length_c   1.000
_cell.angle_alpha   90.00
_cell.angle_beta   90.00
_cell.angle_gamma   90.00
#
_symmetry.space_group_name_H-M   'P 1'
#
loop_
_entity.id
_entity.type
_entity.pdbx_description
1 polymer ?
#
loop_
_entity_poly.entity_id
_entity_poly.type
_entity_poly.pdbx_seq_one_letter_code
_entity_poly.pdbx_strand_id
1 'polypeptide(L)' 'MVRCHLARLMGERKMKIVDVARETGLNRNTVTLLYKETAQRIDLEAIEKLCRLFECEVGDLLELQEDH' A
#
# COMPACT_ATOMS: atom_id res chain seq x y z
N MET A 1 3.87 3.66 -15.96
CA MET A 1 3.10 2.65 -15.16
C MET A 1 2.57 3.19 -13.82
N VAL A 2 1.49 2.64 -13.24
CA VAL A 2 1.03 3.00 -11.86
C VAL A 2 1.89 2.27 -10.82
N ARG A 3 2.44 3.01 -9.85
CA ARG A 3 3.33 2.53 -8.81
C ARG A 3 2.68 2.60 -7.43
N CYS A 4 3.02 1.66 -6.55
CA CYS A 4 2.54 1.63 -5.16
C CYS A 4 3.71 1.79 -4.17
N HIS A 5 3.64 2.83 -3.34
CA HIS A 5 4.68 3.20 -2.37
C HIS A 5 4.52 2.54 -1.00
N LEU A 6 3.71 1.49 -0.89
CA LEU A 6 3.44 0.83 0.38
C LEU A 6 4.73 0.35 1.08
N ALA A 7 5.71 -0.15 0.33
CA ALA A 7 6.99 -0.58 0.90
C ALA A 7 7.74 0.57 1.60
N ARG A 8 7.72 1.78 1.01
CA ARG A 8 8.33 2.99 1.59
C ARG A 8 7.62 3.39 2.88
N LEU A 9 6.30 3.52 2.83
CA LEU A 9 5.47 3.91 3.99
C LEU A 9 5.62 2.91 5.16
N MET A 10 5.67 1.62 4.85
CA MET A 10 5.94 0.58 5.84
C MET A 10 7.33 0.70 6.45
N GLY A 11 8.35 0.99 5.64
CA GLY A 11 9.73 1.18 6.09
C GLY A 11 9.87 2.36 7.05
N GLU A 12 9.26 3.50 6.72
CA GLU A 12 9.25 4.72 7.54
C GLU A 12 8.62 4.49 8.92
N ARG A 13 7.53 3.70 8.98
CA ARG A 13 6.84 3.35 10.23
C ARG A 13 7.35 2.04 10.88
N LYS A 14 8.37 1.39 10.31
CA LYS A 14 8.91 0.09 10.76
C LYS A 14 7.87 -1.03 10.91
N MET A 15 6.85 -1.03 10.06
CA MET A 15 5.75 -2.02 10.10
C MET A 15 6.06 -3.22 9.22
N LYS A 16 5.72 -4.42 9.70
CA LYS A 16 5.77 -5.65 8.90
C LYS A 16 4.43 -5.86 8.19
N ILE A 17 4.44 -6.71 7.16
CA ILE A 17 3.22 -7.09 6.42
C ILE A 17 2.11 -7.60 7.37
N VAL A 18 2.48 -8.39 8.39
CA VAL A 18 1.53 -8.92 9.37
C VAL A 18 0.90 -7.83 10.23
N ASP A 19 1.65 -6.78 10.54
CA ASP A 19 1.15 -5.64 11.32
C ASP A 19 0.15 -4.86 10.47
N VAL A 20 0.52 -4.50 9.24
CA VAL A 20 -0.37 -3.80 8.31
C VAL A 20 -1.65 -4.59 8.03
N ALA A 21 -1.55 -5.90 7.79
CA ALA A 21 -2.73 -6.73 7.56
C ALA A 21 -3.66 -6.78 8.78
N ARG A 22 -3.10 -6.77 10.00
CA ARG A 22 -3.87 -6.73 11.25
C ARG A 22 -4.56 -5.38 11.44
N GLU A 23 -3.81 -4.28 11.30
CA GLU A 23 -4.30 -2.93 11.55
C GLU A 23 -5.33 -2.48 10.50
N THR A 24 -5.15 -2.87 9.24
CA THR A 24 -6.10 -2.56 8.17
C THR A 24 -7.23 -3.58 8.03
N GLY A 25 -7.07 -4.78 8.59
CA GLY A 25 -7.97 -5.91 8.33
C GLY A 25 -7.90 -6.42 6.89
N LEU A 26 -6.91 -6.00 6.08
CA LEU A 26 -6.71 -6.51 4.74
C LEU A 26 -6.14 -7.92 4.76
N ASN A 27 -6.47 -8.70 3.72
CA ASN A 27 -5.85 -9.99 3.52
C ASN A 27 -4.32 -9.82 3.41
N ARG A 28 -3.57 -10.61 4.19
CA ARG A 28 -2.10 -10.60 4.18
C ARG A 28 -1.50 -10.75 2.78
N ASN A 29 -2.14 -11.53 1.91
CA ASN A 29 -1.71 -11.68 0.52
C ASN A 29 -1.86 -10.37 -0.26
N THR A 30 -2.96 -9.63 -0.08
CA THR A 30 -3.16 -8.31 -0.69
C THR A 30 -2.06 -7.34 -0.28
N VAL A 31 -1.77 -7.24 1.03
CA VAL A 31 -0.66 -6.40 1.53
C VAL A 31 0.68 -6.84 0.93
N THR A 32 0.91 -8.16 0.79
CA THR A 32 2.15 -8.69 0.20
C THR A 32 2.28 -8.31 -1.28
N LEU A 33 1.21 -8.42 -2.06
CA LEU A 33 1.21 -8.06 -3.48
C LEU A 33 1.42 -6.56 -3.69
N LEU A 34 0.78 -5.72 -2.86
CA LEU A 34 0.99 -4.28 -2.88
C LEU A 34 2.41 -3.89 -2.48
N TYR A 35 2.94 -4.51 -1.41
CA TYR A 35 4.32 -4.30 -0.96
C TYR A 35 5.35 -4.68 -2.04
N LYS A 36 5.10 -5.76 -2.78
CA LYS A 36 5.97 -6.22 -3.87
C LYS A 36 5.71 -5.52 -5.21
N GLU A 37 4.77 -4.57 -5.26
CA GLU A 37 4.38 -3.88 -6.48
C GLU A 37 3.90 -4.84 -7.61
N THR A 38 3.34 -6.01 -7.25
CA THR A 38 2.83 -7.02 -8.21
C THR A 38 1.31 -7.14 -8.23
N ALA A 39 0.61 -6.28 -7.49
CA ALA A 39 -0.84 -6.22 -7.52
C ALA A 39 -1.33 -5.67 -8.87
N GLN A 40 -2.25 -6.39 -9.54
CA GLN A 40 -2.88 -5.93 -10.78
C GLN A 40 -4.15 -5.12 -10.53
N ARG A 41 -4.71 -5.21 -9.31
CA ARG A 41 -5.93 -4.53 -8.89
C ARG A 41 -5.82 -4.20 -7.40
N ILE A 42 -6.39 -3.07 -7.05
CA ILE A 42 -6.62 -2.63 -5.68
C ILE A 42 -8.01 -2.01 -5.64
N ASP A 43 -8.79 -2.31 -4.62
CA ASP A 43 -10.09 -1.70 -4.41
C ASP A 43 -9.97 -0.41 -3.58
N LEU A 44 -11.01 0.42 -3.64
CA LEU A 44 -11.02 1.71 -2.93
C LEU A 44 -10.97 1.52 -1.41
N GLU A 45 -11.56 0.45 -0.89
CA GLU A 45 -11.54 0.14 0.54
C GLU A 45 -10.11 -0.12 1.04
N ALA A 46 -9.29 -0.85 0.27
CA ALA A 46 -7.89 -1.07 0.59
C ALA A 46 -7.08 0.22 0.52
N ILE A 47 -7.31 1.07 -0.48
CA ILE A 47 -6.67 2.39 -0.57
C ILE A 47 -7.00 3.22 0.66
N GLU A 48 -8.29 3.33 1.01
CA GLU A 48 -8.75 4.11 2.15
C GLU A 48 -8.14 3.61 3.47
N LYS A 49 -8.17 2.30 3.72
CA LYS A 49 -7.61 1.69 4.93
C LYS A 49 -6.12 1.94 5.07
N LEU A 50 -5.37 1.82 3.97
CA LEU A 50 -3.93 2.09 3.97
C LEU A 50 -3.65 3.57 4.21
N CYS A 51 -4.35 4.47 3.51
CA CYS A 51 -4.20 5.92 3.70
C CYS A 51 -4.51 6.35 5.14
N ARG A 52 -5.57 5.79 5.75
CA ARG A 52 -5.90 6.04 7.16
C ARG A 52 -4.84 5.50 8.12
N LEU A 53 -4.31 4.30 7.89
CA LEU A 53 -3.27 3.71 8.74
C LEU A 53 -1.95 4.50 8.67
N PHE A 54 -1.55 4.90 7.47
CA PHE A 54 -0.29 5.62 7.24
C PHE A 54 -0.44 7.13 7.34
N GLU A 55 -1.64 7.64 7.64
CA GLU A 55 -2.00 9.06 7.71
C GLU A 55 -1.45 9.83 6.50
N CYS A 56 -1.68 9.30 5.30
CA CYS A 56 -1.17 9.83 4.05
C CYS A 56 -2.30 10.07 3.04
N GLU A 57 -2.00 10.84 2.00
CA GLU A 57 -2.92 11.03 0.87
C GLU A 57 -2.81 9.86 -0.13
N VAL A 58 -3.79 9.76 -1.03
CA VAL A 58 -3.77 8.73 -2.09
C VAL A 58 -2.53 8.88 -2.98
N GLY A 59 -2.09 10.11 -3.25
CA GLY A 59 -0.88 10.40 -4.04
C GLY A 59 0.43 9.98 -3.36
N ASP A 60 0.45 9.87 -2.03
CA ASP A 60 1.61 9.35 -1.31
C ASP A 60 1.71 7.82 -1.42
N LEU A 61 0.56 7.15 -1.59
CA LEU A 61 0.44 5.70 -1.71
C LEU A 61 0.54 5.23 -3.17
N LEU A 62 -0.08 5.92 -4.10
CA LEU A 62 -0.15 5.56 -5.53
C LEU A 62 0.33 6.72 -6.40
N GLU A 63 1.23 6.40 -7.32
CA GLU A 63 1.82 7.37 -8.25
C GLU A 63 1.66 6.89 -9.68
N LEU A 64 1.36 7.81 -10.61
CA LEU A 64 1.48 7.54 -12.04
C LEU A 64 2.90 7.88 -12.47
N GLN A 65 3.72 6.85 -12.74
CA GLN A 65 5.07 7.02 -13.26
C GLN A 65 5.04 7.08 -14.79
N GLU A 66 5.71 8.06 -15.38
CA GLU A 66 5.94 8.10 -16.83
C GLU A 66 7.04 7.10 -17.22
N ASP A 67 6.81 6.38 -18.30
CA ASP A 67 7.80 5.47 -18.88
C ASP A 67 8.64 6.30 -19.86
N HIS A 68 9.84 6.71 -19.44
CA HIS A 68 10.85 7.35 -20.31
C HIS A 68 11.74 6.30 -20.99
#